data_AF-A0A1G3A7W5-F1
#
_entry.id   AF-A0A1G3A7W5-F1
#
_cell.length_a   1.000
_cell.length_b   1.000
_cell.length_c   1.000
_cell.angle_alpha   90.00
_cell.angle_beta   90.00
_cell.angle_gamma   90.00
#
_symmetry.space_group_name_H-M   'P 1'
#
loop_
_entity.id
_entity.type
_entity.pdbx_description
1 polymer ?
#
loop_
_entity_poly.entity_id
_entity_poly.type
_entity_poly.pdbx_seq_one_letter_code
_entity_poly.pdbx_strand_id
1 'polypeptide(L)'
;MHGQVRELLTNYGRIDGFWFDLGGKPEDWNTVELFQMMRTLQPWLIINNRCGLPGDFDTPEQRLGKFQLDRPWETCMTLGTQWSWKPDDKIKSLKECIDVLVTCAGRNGNLALNTGPMPDGQIEPRQAERFRQIGQWLHQYGETIYGTRGGPFWGLGCVSTRKEKTVYLHVLNWYDDRLLLPAILKKILSHAVLTGGTATVIETAEGLEISVPPEHRQELDTIIALQLDGPAAELPPAQSLSDPLTFGKKVSVSHVYDLDPEVGNHYRPENAVDGDPQSGWTFNPGIQSAWLEVDLGDTYAFDRAWLNEPYDRIRKFKLEAKQGDQWQTFHEGTTLGEDFFVEFAPVTARYVRIEVLETTINPLVGEFQVFRSR
;
A
#
# COMPACT_ATOMS: atom_id res chain seq x y z
N MET A 1 -6.83 -17.03 30.14
CA MET A 1 -6.71 -15.72 29.46
C MET A 1 -6.91 -14.53 30.39
N HIS A 2 -8.13 -14.23 30.88
CA HIS A 2 -8.42 -13.01 31.67
C HIS A 2 -7.46 -12.78 32.85
N GLY A 3 -7.13 -13.84 33.61
CA GLY A 3 -6.16 -13.75 34.72
C GLY A 3 -4.75 -13.31 34.29
N GLN A 4 -4.25 -13.82 33.16
CA GLN A 4 -2.93 -13.43 32.61
C GLN A 4 -2.94 -12.00 32.10
N VAL A 5 -4.02 -11.58 31.42
CA VAL A 5 -4.19 -10.18 30.98
C VAL A 5 -4.18 -9.25 32.19
N ARG A 6 -4.89 -9.61 33.27
CA ARG A 6 -4.87 -8.84 34.52
C ARG A 6 -3.46 -8.73 35.09
N GLU A 7 -2.74 -9.84 35.18
CA GLU A 7 -1.37 -9.87 35.69
C GLU A 7 -0.45 -8.92 34.91
N LEU A 8 -0.50 -8.98 33.57
CA LEU A 8 0.27 -8.09 32.70
C LEU A 8 -0.06 -6.61 32.93
N LEU A 9 -1.35 -6.28 33.10
CA LEU A 9 -1.82 -4.90 33.27
C LEU A 9 -1.67 -4.35 34.69
N THR A 10 -1.34 -5.18 35.69
CA THR A 10 -1.12 -4.72 37.08
C THR A 10 0.34 -4.73 37.50
N ASN A 11 1.15 -5.64 36.97
CA ASN A 11 2.48 -5.92 37.52
C ASN A 11 3.64 -5.31 36.70
N TYR A 12 3.38 -4.81 35.49
CA TYR A 12 4.42 -4.37 34.54
C TYR A 12 4.36 -2.86 34.25
N GLY A 13 3.76 -2.08 35.16
CA GLY A 13 3.70 -0.63 35.05
C GLY A 13 2.66 -0.13 34.05
N ARG A 14 2.97 0.99 33.37
CA ARG A 14 2.11 1.58 32.36
C ARG A 14 2.28 0.81 31.04
N ILE A 15 1.17 0.28 30.52
CA ILE A 15 1.11 -0.36 29.20
C ILE A 15 0.29 0.54 28.27
N ASP A 16 0.86 0.93 27.14
CA ASP A 16 0.19 1.83 26.19
C ASP A 16 -0.66 1.05 25.17
N GLY A 17 -0.25 -0.15 24.75
CA GLY A 17 -0.98 -0.98 23.79
C GLY A 17 -1.07 -2.45 24.19
N PHE A 18 -2.18 -3.10 23.84
CA PHE A 18 -2.38 -4.55 24.01
C PHE A 18 -2.85 -5.17 22.70
N TRP A 19 -2.09 -6.13 22.19
CA TRP A 19 -2.31 -6.75 20.88
C TRP A 19 -2.77 -8.20 21.07
N PHE A 20 -3.98 -8.52 20.63
CA PHE A 20 -4.52 -9.88 20.60
C PHE A 20 -4.30 -10.52 19.23
N ASP A 21 -4.18 -11.84 19.20
CA ASP A 21 -4.20 -12.63 17.97
C ASP A 21 -5.18 -13.79 18.07
N LEU A 22 -6.44 -13.48 18.33
CA LEU A 22 -7.44 -14.49 18.70
C LEU A 22 -8.53 -14.66 17.64
N GLY A 23 -8.83 -13.60 16.87
CA GLY A 23 -9.95 -13.59 15.94
C GLY A 23 -11.26 -13.95 16.64
N GLY A 24 -12.14 -14.66 15.94
CA GLY A 24 -13.39 -15.19 16.51
C GLY A 24 -14.44 -14.13 16.83
N LYS A 25 -15.44 -14.53 17.61
CA LYS A 25 -16.54 -13.68 18.08
C LYS A 25 -16.30 -13.23 19.51
N PRO A 26 -16.93 -12.13 19.98
CA PRO A 26 -16.79 -11.66 21.36
C PRO A 26 -17.08 -12.72 22.42
N GLU A 27 -18.01 -13.64 22.13
CA GLU A 27 -18.44 -14.68 23.07
C GLU A 27 -17.35 -15.75 23.29
N ASP A 28 -16.49 -16.00 22.31
CA ASP A 28 -15.42 -17.00 22.40
C ASP A 28 -14.42 -16.65 23.52
N TRP A 29 -14.25 -15.36 23.78
CA TRP A 29 -13.24 -14.81 24.70
C TRP A 29 -13.83 -14.04 25.87
N ASN A 30 -15.16 -13.89 25.90
CA ASN A 30 -15.87 -12.98 26.78
C ASN A 30 -15.25 -11.56 26.74
N THR A 31 -15.08 -11.06 25.51
CA THR A 31 -14.27 -9.85 25.22
C THR A 31 -14.83 -8.60 25.87
N VAL A 32 -16.15 -8.49 26.02
CA VAL A 32 -16.78 -7.31 26.63
C VAL A 32 -16.29 -7.13 28.07
N GLU A 33 -16.36 -8.18 28.89
CA GLU A 33 -15.87 -8.16 30.27
C GLU A 33 -14.35 -8.00 30.32
N LEU A 34 -13.63 -8.63 29.38
CA LEU A 34 -12.18 -8.48 29.26
C LEU A 34 -11.79 -7.02 29.05
N PHE A 35 -12.39 -6.35 28.06
CA PHE A 35 -12.09 -4.96 27.73
C PHE A 35 -12.48 -4.03 28.88
N GLN A 36 -13.62 -4.25 29.54
CA GLN A 36 -14.00 -3.48 30.73
C GLN A 36 -12.95 -3.60 31.85
N MET A 37 -12.46 -4.80 32.12
CA MET A 37 -11.37 -5.02 33.07
C MET A 37 -10.11 -4.27 32.64
N MET A 38 -9.69 -4.42 31.38
CA MET A 38 -8.47 -3.78 30.86
C MET A 38 -8.54 -2.26 30.98
N ARG A 39 -9.67 -1.64 30.62
CA ARG A 39 -9.88 -0.18 30.72
C ARG A 39 -10.03 0.30 32.16
N THR A 40 -10.47 -0.55 33.08
CA THR A 40 -10.47 -0.24 34.51
C THR A 40 -9.04 -0.21 35.06
N LEU A 41 -8.19 -1.16 34.65
CA LEU A 41 -6.81 -1.27 35.11
C LEU A 41 -5.89 -0.22 34.46
N GLN A 42 -6.07 0.05 33.17
CA GLN A 42 -5.23 0.94 32.36
C GLN A 42 -6.13 1.78 31.42
N PRO A 43 -6.72 2.90 31.89
CA PRO A 43 -7.72 3.66 31.13
C PRO A 43 -7.23 4.27 29.80
N TRP A 44 -5.92 4.43 29.62
CA TRP A 44 -5.29 4.98 28.40
C TRP A 44 -4.90 3.92 27.37
N LEU A 45 -5.00 2.62 27.72
CA LEU A 45 -4.56 1.50 26.90
C LEU A 45 -5.29 1.48 25.55
N ILE A 46 -4.56 1.31 24.44
CA ILE A 46 -5.16 0.99 23.15
C ILE A 46 -5.14 -0.52 22.87
N ILE A 47 -6.17 -1.03 22.22
CA ILE A 47 -6.41 -2.46 21.98
C ILE A 47 -6.74 -2.67 20.51
N ASN A 48 -6.13 -3.66 19.87
CA ASN A 48 -6.41 -3.97 18.47
C ASN A 48 -7.77 -4.67 18.24
N ASN A 49 -8.16 -4.83 16.99
CA ASN A 49 -9.44 -5.43 16.58
C ASN A 49 -9.46 -6.98 16.50
N ARG A 50 -8.48 -7.67 17.08
CA ARG A 50 -8.29 -9.13 16.91
C ARG A 50 -8.71 -9.98 18.11
N CYS A 51 -9.75 -9.53 18.83
CA CYS A 51 -10.35 -10.23 19.96
C CYS A 51 -11.88 -10.28 19.84
N GLY A 52 -12.41 -10.36 18.61
CA GLY A 52 -13.85 -10.41 18.32
C GLY A 52 -14.63 -9.10 18.46
N LEU A 53 -14.06 -8.07 19.10
CA LEU A 53 -14.60 -6.70 19.10
C LEU A 53 -13.76 -5.77 18.21
N PRO A 54 -14.32 -4.64 17.73
CA PRO A 54 -13.60 -3.70 16.89
C PRO A 54 -12.33 -3.12 17.52
N GLY A 55 -12.21 -3.03 18.85
CA GLY A 55 -11.07 -2.39 19.50
C GLY A 55 -10.92 -0.90 19.11
N ASP A 56 -9.73 -0.35 19.32
CA ASP A 56 -9.41 1.06 19.05
C ASP A 56 -8.86 1.28 17.63
N PHE A 57 -8.23 0.26 17.03
CA PHE A 57 -7.60 0.37 15.71
C PHE A 57 -7.68 -0.95 14.92
N ASP A 58 -7.64 -0.82 13.59
CA ASP A 58 -7.63 -1.97 12.68
C ASP A 58 -6.21 -2.48 12.41
N THR A 59 -6.06 -3.77 12.14
CA THR A 59 -4.75 -4.38 11.85
C THR A 59 -4.69 -5.05 10.47
N PRO A 60 -4.36 -4.30 9.40
CA PRO A 60 -4.01 -4.89 8.12
C PRO A 60 -2.73 -5.74 8.25
N GLU A 61 -2.88 -7.02 8.53
CA GLU A 61 -1.76 -7.95 8.71
C GLU A 61 -1.14 -8.32 7.35
N GLN A 62 0.19 -8.22 7.27
CA GLN A 62 1.00 -8.56 6.10
C GLN A 62 0.59 -7.84 4.80
N ARG A 63 -0.18 -6.75 4.90
CA ARG A 63 -0.64 -5.95 3.76
C ARG A 63 -0.71 -4.47 4.10
N LEU A 64 -0.63 -3.61 3.10
CA LEU A 64 -0.76 -2.18 3.29
C LEU A 64 -2.19 -1.81 3.68
N GLY A 65 -2.34 -0.94 4.69
CA GLY A 65 -3.63 -0.33 5.00
C GLY A 65 -4.12 0.59 3.89
N LYS A 66 -5.44 0.79 3.85
CA LYS A 66 -6.08 1.75 2.94
C LYS A 66 -5.93 3.17 3.49
N PHE A 67 -6.01 4.16 2.61
CA PHE A 67 -6.11 5.55 3.06
C PHE A 67 -7.42 5.76 3.82
N GLN A 68 -7.34 6.19 5.09
CA GLN A 68 -8.51 6.59 5.88
C GLN A 68 -8.15 7.58 6.99
N LEU A 69 -9.09 8.46 7.33
CA LEU A 69 -8.90 9.52 8.33
C LEU A 69 -9.80 9.40 9.56
N ASP A 70 -10.78 8.52 9.52
CA ASP A 70 -11.85 8.36 10.51
C ASP A 70 -11.52 7.33 11.60
N ARG A 71 -10.65 6.36 11.29
CA ARG A 71 -10.25 5.30 12.23
C ARG A 71 -8.75 5.01 12.16
N PRO A 72 -8.03 4.97 13.30
CA PRO A 72 -6.64 4.53 13.34
C PRO A 72 -6.49 3.08 12.88
N TRP A 73 -5.35 2.80 12.25
CA TRP A 73 -4.98 1.45 11.86
C TRP A 73 -3.47 1.29 11.90
N GLU A 74 -3.01 0.05 12.05
CA GLU A 74 -1.61 -0.31 12.09
C GLU A 74 -1.36 -1.53 11.21
N THR A 75 -0.58 -1.35 10.14
CA THR A 75 -0.08 -2.49 9.38
C THR A 75 0.97 -3.20 10.23
N CYS A 76 0.75 -4.48 10.51
CA CYS A 76 1.78 -5.35 11.09
C CYS A 76 2.40 -6.22 9.99
N MET A 77 3.72 -6.16 9.85
CA MET A 77 4.45 -6.84 8.78
C MET A 77 5.76 -7.43 9.31
N THR A 78 6.22 -8.51 8.68
CA THR A 78 7.53 -9.09 9.00
C THR A 78 8.63 -8.41 8.20
N LEU A 79 9.81 -8.24 8.80
CA LEU A 79 11.00 -7.88 8.03
C LEU A 79 11.43 -9.02 7.10
N GLY A 80 11.32 -10.27 7.57
CA GLY A 80 11.54 -11.49 6.79
C GLY A 80 10.27 -12.04 6.14
N THR A 81 10.24 -13.36 5.93
CA THR A 81 9.10 -14.09 5.34
C THR A 81 8.18 -14.75 6.38
N GLN A 82 8.51 -14.65 7.66
CA GLN A 82 7.72 -15.20 8.77
C GLN A 82 7.93 -14.40 10.07
N TRP A 83 7.05 -14.62 11.05
CA TRP A 83 7.05 -13.89 12.33
C TRP A 83 8.22 -14.26 13.24
N SER A 84 8.52 -15.55 13.37
CA SER A 84 9.66 -16.06 14.14
C SER A 84 10.96 -16.00 13.34
N TRP A 85 12.10 -15.99 14.02
CA TRP A 85 13.40 -16.07 13.34
C TRP A 85 13.52 -17.33 12.47
N LYS A 86 14.10 -17.16 11.28
CA LYS A 86 14.42 -18.23 10.32
C LYS A 86 15.89 -18.10 9.91
N PRO A 87 16.69 -19.17 9.96
CA PRO A 87 18.02 -19.17 9.35
C PRO A 87 17.92 -18.81 7.85
N ASP A 88 18.85 -17.98 7.37
CA ASP A 88 18.98 -17.61 5.95
C ASP A 88 17.70 -17.03 5.32
N ASP A 89 16.89 -16.31 6.11
CA ASP A 89 15.65 -15.70 5.58
C ASP A 89 15.93 -14.64 4.51
N LYS A 90 14.95 -14.46 3.61
CA LYS A 90 14.88 -13.31 2.71
C LYS A 90 14.30 -12.15 3.49
N ILE A 91 15.12 -11.14 3.74
CA ILE A 91 14.70 -9.89 4.40
C ILE A 91 14.35 -8.84 3.35
N LYS A 92 13.36 -8.00 3.66
CA LYS A 92 13.05 -6.81 2.86
C LYS A 92 14.29 -5.95 2.67
N SER A 93 14.43 -5.38 1.48
CA SER A 93 15.37 -4.33 1.10
C SER A 93 15.08 -3.04 1.90
N LEU A 94 16.01 -2.08 1.85
CA LEU A 94 15.79 -0.77 2.49
C LEU A 94 14.65 -0.04 1.79
N LYS A 95 14.61 -0.08 0.45
CA LYS A 95 13.53 0.48 -0.38
C LYS A 95 12.17 -0.05 0.06
N GLU A 96 12.00 -1.37 0.11
CA GLU A 96 10.73 -1.98 0.56
C GLU A 96 10.35 -1.53 1.98
N CYS A 97 11.32 -1.41 2.89
CA CYS A 97 11.04 -0.94 4.25
C CYS A 97 10.59 0.54 4.30
N ILE A 98 11.24 1.42 3.52
CA ILE A 98 10.89 2.84 3.44
C ILE A 98 9.54 3.01 2.73
N ASP A 99 9.29 2.28 1.64
CA ASP A 99 8.02 2.30 0.92
C ASP A 99 6.85 1.96 1.85
N VAL A 100 6.95 0.86 2.60
CA VAL A 100 5.90 0.45 3.53
C VAL A 100 5.71 1.50 4.64
N LEU A 101 6.80 2.00 5.23
CA LEU A 101 6.75 3.00 6.29
C LEU A 101 6.07 4.30 5.83
N VAL A 102 6.55 4.85 4.71
CA VAL A 102 6.05 6.11 4.15
C VAL A 102 4.62 5.95 3.65
N THR A 103 4.29 4.82 3.02
CA THR A 103 2.91 4.52 2.60
C THR A 103 1.98 4.42 3.80
N CYS A 104 2.39 3.77 4.89
CA CYS A 104 1.60 3.72 6.11
C CYS A 104 1.34 5.13 6.67
N ALA A 105 2.41 5.91 6.88
CA ALA A 105 2.30 7.28 7.39
C ALA A 105 1.43 8.16 6.48
N GLY A 106 1.63 8.08 5.16
CA GLY A 106 0.90 8.87 4.16
C GLY A 106 -0.57 8.46 4.00
N ARG A 107 -0.90 7.19 4.26
CA ARG A 107 -2.27 6.68 4.36
C ARG A 107 -2.89 6.85 5.74
N ASN A 108 -2.22 7.61 6.62
CA ASN A 108 -2.64 7.99 7.96
C ASN A 108 -2.77 6.80 8.93
N GLY A 109 -1.88 5.82 8.79
CA GLY A 109 -1.73 4.67 9.70
C GLY A 109 -0.33 4.55 10.27
N ASN A 110 -0.15 3.52 11.09
CA ASN A 110 1.13 3.13 11.69
C ASN A 110 1.70 1.88 11.02
N LEU A 111 3.01 1.68 11.17
CA LEU A 111 3.71 0.45 10.80
C LEU A 111 4.31 -0.21 12.05
N ALA A 112 3.91 -1.45 12.31
CA ALA A 112 4.58 -2.37 13.23
C ALA A 112 5.43 -3.36 12.41
N LEU A 113 6.73 -3.08 12.27
CA LEU A 113 7.67 -3.94 11.54
C LEU A 113 8.35 -4.94 12.48
N ASN A 114 8.04 -6.22 12.32
CA ASN A 114 8.48 -7.30 13.20
C ASN A 114 9.87 -7.86 12.84
N THR A 115 10.61 -8.23 13.89
CA THR A 115 11.80 -9.08 13.86
C THR A 115 11.77 -10.04 15.05
N GLY A 116 12.33 -11.24 14.88
CA GLY A 116 12.41 -12.25 15.92
C GLY A 116 13.85 -12.48 16.39
N PRO A 117 14.09 -12.72 17.70
CA PRO A 117 15.41 -13.10 18.18
C PRO A 117 15.80 -14.49 17.68
N MET A 118 17.10 -14.67 17.46
CA MET A 118 17.75 -15.97 17.27
C MET A 118 17.61 -16.84 18.53
N PRO A 119 17.87 -18.16 18.46
CA PRO A 119 17.75 -19.06 19.61
C PRO A 119 18.63 -18.70 20.81
N ASP A 120 19.68 -17.90 20.61
CA ASP A 120 20.55 -17.37 21.66
C ASP A 120 20.04 -16.04 22.27
N GLY A 121 18.88 -15.55 21.83
CA GLY A 121 18.23 -14.33 22.30
C GLY A 121 18.72 -13.04 21.60
N GLN A 122 19.67 -13.12 20.67
CA GLN A 122 20.15 -11.93 19.94
C GLN A 122 19.29 -11.64 18.70
N ILE A 123 19.18 -10.37 18.31
CA ILE A 123 18.64 -10.03 16.98
C ILE A 123 19.69 -10.37 15.93
N GLU A 124 19.27 -11.06 14.85
CA GLU A 124 20.16 -11.42 13.76
C GLU A 124 20.89 -10.17 13.19
N PRO A 125 22.22 -10.21 12.97
CA PRO A 125 22.98 -9.04 12.54
C PRO A 125 22.45 -8.36 11.26
N ARG A 126 21.96 -9.12 10.28
CA ARG A 126 21.37 -8.58 9.04
C ARG A 126 20.08 -7.80 9.32
N GLN A 127 19.23 -8.29 10.21
CA GLN A 127 17.98 -7.65 10.61
C GLN A 127 18.26 -6.38 11.41
N ALA A 128 19.18 -6.45 12.38
CA ALA A 128 19.62 -5.30 13.16
C ALA A 128 20.20 -4.19 12.26
N GLU A 129 21.00 -4.55 11.24
CA GLU A 129 21.55 -3.59 10.29
C GLU A 129 20.46 -2.90 9.47
N ARG A 130 19.43 -3.64 9.02
CA ARG A 130 18.30 -3.01 8.32
C ARG A 130 17.60 -1.97 9.19
N PHE A 131 17.34 -2.26 10.47
CA PHE A 131 16.73 -1.27 11.36
C PHE A 131 17.63 -0.06 11.61
N ARG A 132 18.96 -0.22 11.64
CA ARG A 132 19.88 0.92 11.71
C ARG A 132 19.79 1.79 10.46
N GLN A 133 19.71 1.20 9.28
CA GLN A 133 19.54 1.93 8.02
C GLN A 133 18.21 2.70 7.98
N ILE A 134 17.11 2.07 8.41
CA ILE A 134 15.80 2.74 8.56
C ILE A 134 15.93 3.91 9.56
N GLY A 135 16.59 3.68 10.70
CA GLY A 135 16.84 4.70 11.72
C GLY A 135 17.68 5.88 11.21
N GLN A 136 18.68 5.64 10.36
CA GLN A 136 19.49 6.70 9.73
C GLN A 136 18.64 7.55 8.78
N TRP A 137 17.79 6.92 7.97
CA TRP A 137 16.86 7.64 7.10
C TRP A 137 15.86 8.47 7.92
N LEU A 138 15.29 7.89 8.99
CA LEU A 138 14.39 8.59 9.91
C LEU A 138 15.08 9.70 10.71
N HIS A 139 16.37 9.59 11.00
CA HIS A 139 17.12 10.68 11.63
C HIS A 139 17.20 11.90 10.71
N GLN A 140 17.34 11.68 9.40
CA GLN A 140 17.44 12.76 8.41
C GLN A 140 16.08 13.33 8.02
N TYR A 141 15.07 12.48 7.82
CA TYR A 141 13.78 12.87 7.23
C TYR A 141 12.59 12.65 8.16
N GLY A 142 12.83 12.27 9.42
CA GLY A 142 11.77 11.92 10.38
C GLY A 142 10.79 13.04 10.68
N GLU A 143 11.11 14.31 10.39
CA GLU A 143 10.14 15.40 10.51
C GLU A 143 8.93 15.24 9.57
N THR A 144 9.12 14.52 8.46
CA THR A 144 8.08 14.22 7.46
C THR A 144 7.22 13.01 7.85
N ILE A 145 7.57 12.33 8.95
CA ILE A 145 6.85 11.14 9.46
C ILE A 145 6.30 11.44 10.87
N TYR A 146 7.17 11.79 11.80
CA TYR A 146 6.80 11.97 13.20
C TYR A 146 5.96 13.23 13.45
N GLY A 147 4.86 13.04 14.18
CA GLY A 147 3.94 14.14 14.53
C GLY A 147 3.14 14.68 13.34
N THR A 148 3.05 13.91 12.25
CA THR A 148 2.26 14.25 11.07
C THR A 148 0.87 13.58 11.10
N ARG A 149 0.05 13.92 10.10
CA ARG A 149 -1.13 13.15 9.68
C ARG A 149 -0.97 12.77 8.22
N GLY A 150 -1.52 11.65 7.79
CA GLY A 150 -1.46 11.23 6.38
C GLY A 150 -2.39 12.04 5.48
N GLY A 151 -2.02 12.15 4.19
CA GLY A 151 -2.65 12.97 3.17
C GLY A 151 -2.16 14.43 3.17
N PRO A 152 -2.74 15.31 2.35
CA PRO A 152 -4.03 15.12 1.66
C PRO A 152 -3.92 14.24 0.42
N PHE A 153 -2.75 14.14 -0.20
CA PHE A 153 -2.54 13.31 -1.37
C PHE A 153 -2.17 11.88 -1.01
N TRP A 154 -2.73 10.94 -1.75
CA TRP A 154 -2.42 9.53 -1.62
C TRP A 154 -2.46 8.86 -2.99
N GLY A 155 -1.76 7.75 -3.12
CA GLY A 155 -1.62 7.07 -4.39
C GLY A 155 -0.73 5.85 -4.34
N LEU A 156 -0.41 5.33 -5.53
CA LEU A 156 0.53 4.22 -5.70
C LEU A 156 1.97 4.72 -5.77
N GLY A 157 2.23 5.73 -6.61
CA GLY A 157 3.57 6.27 -6.81
C GLY A 157 3.93 7.42 -5.87
N CYS A 158 2.92 8.07 -5.31
CA CYS A 158 3.08 9.20 -4.41
C CYS A 158 2.06 9.14 -3.27
N VAL A 159 2.55 9.34 -2.04
CA VAL A 159 1.72 9.65 -0.88
C VAL A 159 2.17 10.96 -0.27
N SER A 160 1.42 11.47 0.72
CA SER A 160 1.84 12.65 1.45
C SER A 160 1.54 12.55 2.92
N THR A 161 2.32 13.25 3.72
CA THR A 161 1.99 13.57 5.11
C THR A 161 1.81 15.07 5.23
N ARG A 162 1.19 15.51 6.31
CA ARG A 162 0.99 16.92 6.62
C ARG A 162 1.20 17.24 8.08
N LYS A 163 1.72 18.43 8.33
CA LYS A 163 1.89 19.00 9.66
C LYS A 163 1.74 20.51 9.58
N GLU A 164 0.90 21.07 10.45
CA GLU A 164 0.63 22.51 10.51
C GLU A 164 0.26 23.08 9.13
N LYS A 165 1.16 23.85 8.49
CA LYS A 165 0.96 24.49 7.18
C LYS A 165 1.79 23.83 6.07
N THR A 166 2.36 22.66 6.31
CA THR A 166 3.26 21.99 5.38
C THR A 166 2.67 20.66 4.92
N VAL A 167 2.73 20.41 3.63
CA VAL A 167 2.50 19.10 3.02
C VAL A 167 3.85 18.56 2.58
N TYR A 168 4.18 17.35 3.01
CA TYR A 168 5.36 16.61 2.55
C TYR A 168 4.89 15.59 1.52
N LEU A 169 5.24 15.80 0.26
CA LEU A 169 5.03 14.82 -0.79
C LEU A 169 6.17 13.82 -0.75
N HIS A 170 5.83 12.55 -0.75
CA HIS A 170 6.75 11.43 -0.83
C HIS A 170 6.54 10.74 -2.17
N VAL A 171 7.48 10.90 -3.10
CA VAL A 171 7.42 10.28 -4.42
C VAL A 171 8.28 9.03 -4.40
N LEU A 172 7.62 7.89 -4.23
CA LEU A 172 8.24 6.57 -4.09
C LEU A 172 8.52 5.91 -5.43
N ASN A 173 7.71 6.22 -6.45
CA ASN A 173 7.87 5.74 -7.82
C ASN A 173 7.46 6.82 -8.82
N TRP A 174 8.23 6.97 -9.90
CA TRP A 174 7.94 7.89 -11.00
C TRP A 174 7.39 7.12 -12.21
N TYR A 175 6.11 7.31 -12.52
CA TYR A 175 5.47 6.72 -13.71
C TYR A 175 5.50 7.64 -14.94
N ASP A 176 5.88 8.90 -14.72
CA ASP A 176 6.01 9.92 -15.75
C ASP A 176 7.10 10.93 -15.36
N ASP A 177 7.39 11.87 -16.27
CA ASP A 177 8.35 12.94 -16.03
C ASP A 177 7.84 13.98 -15.01
N ARG A 178 6.52 14.00 -14.79
CA ARG A 178 5.81 14.90 -13.89
C ARG A 178 4.92 14.13 -12.93
N LEU A 179 4.87 14.61 -11.69
CA LEU A 179 3.83 14.28 -10.73
C LEU A 179 2.68 15.27 -10.90
N LEU A 180 1.49 14.74 -11.15
CA LEU A 180 0.25 15.48 -11.32
C LEU A 180 -0.62 15.23 -10.09
N LEU A 181 -1.00 16.31 -9.41
CA LEU A 181 -1.88 16.26 -8.25
C LEU A 181 -3.13 17.11 -8.50
N PRO A 182 -4.27 16.79 -7.88
CA PRO A 182 -5.46 17.64 -7.94
C PRO A 182 -5.17 19.06 -7.42
N ALA A 183 -5.96 20.03 -7.90
CA ALA A 183 -5.86 21.41 -7.45
C ALA A 183 -6.04 21.53 -5.93
N ILE A 184 -5.22 22.35 -5.29
CA ILE A 184 -5.32 22.64 -3.86
C ILE A 184 -6.00 23.97 -3.64
N LEU A 185 -6.90 24.02 -2.66
CA LEU A 185 -7.65 25.23 -2.30
C LEU A 185 -6.86 26.15 -1.35
N LYS A 186 -5.52 26.15 -1.48
CA LYS A 186 -4.56 26.90 -0.66
C LYS A 186 -3.43 27.40 -1.55
N LYS A 187 -2.89 28.58 -1.25
CA LYS A 187 -1.75 29.11 -2.01
C LYS A 187 -0.46 28.43 -1.57
N ILE A 188 0.37 28.00 -2.53
CA ILE A 188 1.74 27.56 -2.25
C ILE A 188 2.61 28.81 -2.09
N LEU A 189 3.19 28.98 -0.90
CA LEU A 189 4.09 30.09 -0.59
C LEU A 189 5.53 29.78 -1.03
N SER A 190 5.97 28.54 -0.85
CA SER A 190 7.28 28.06 -1.26
C SER A 190 7.28 26.53 -1.34
N HIS A 191 8.31 25.98 -2.00
CA HIS A 191 8.58 24.55 -2.01
C HIS A 191 10.08 24.27 -1.85
N ALA A 192 10.42 23.08 -1.35
CA ALA A 192 11.80 22.61 -1.23
C ALA A 192 11.89 21.09 -1.43
N VAL A 193 12.95 20.62 -2.09
CA VAL A 193 13.26 19.19 -2.17
C VAL A 193 14.17 18.85 -0.99
N LEU A 194 13.59 18.21 0.04
CA LEU A 194 14.32 17.92 1.29
C LEU A 194 15.41 16.88 1.09
N THR A 195 15.26 16.03 0.08
CA THR A 195 16.22 14.99 -0.32
C THR A 195 17.33 15.51 -1.25
N GLY A 196 17.38 16.82 -1.50
CA GLY A 196 18.41 17.48 -2.31
C GLY A 196 17.95 17.81 -3.73
N GLY A 197 18.58 18.84 -4.31
CA GLY A 197 18.26 19.33 -5.66
C GLY A 197 17.12 20.34 -5.68
N THR A 198 16.40 20.40 -6.81
CA THR A 198 15.34 21.37 -7.08
C THR A 198 14.13 20.70 -7.72
N ALA A 199 12.95 21.27 -7.47
CA ALA A 199 11.71 20.93 -8.16
C ALA A 199 11.14 22.18 -8.85
N THR A 200 10.34 21.98 -9.89
CA THR A 200 9.43 23.01 -10.40
C THR A 200 8.02 22.64 -9.97
N VAL A 201 7.29 23.59 -9.39
CA VAL A 201 5.88 23.42 -9.00
C VAL A 201 5.06 24.46 -9.76
N ILE A 202 4.10 23.99 -10.56
CA ILE A 202 3.24 24.85 -11.39
C ILE A 202 1.78 24.59 -10.98
N GLU A 203 1.08 25.65 -10.60
CA GLU A 203 -0.38 25.61 -10.39
C GLU A 203 -1.07 25.89 -11.73
N THR A 204 -1.90 24.95 -12.19
CA THR A 204 -2.72 25.05 -13.41
C THR A 204 -4.21 25.07 -13.05
N ALA A 205 -5.09 25.19 -14.05
CA ALA A 205 -6.53 25.08 -13.83
C ALA A 205 -6.94 23.63 -13.48
N GLU A 206 -6.15 22.66 -13.92
CA GLU A 206 -6.37 21.22 -13.77
C GLU A 206 -5.78 20.66 -12.47
N GLY A 207 -4.74 21.31 -11.92
CA GLY A 207 -4.12 20.89 -10.67
C GLY A 207 -2.72 21.43 -10.42
N LEU A 208 -1.90 20.63 -9.76
CA LEU A 208 -0.48 20.89 -9.56
C LEU A 208 0.33 19.99 -10.48
N GLU A 209 1.25 20.59 -11.24
CA GLU A 209 2.29 19.87 -11.94
C GLU A 209 3.62 20.05 -11.22
N ILE A 210 4.26 18.94 -10.87
CA ILE A 210 5.53 18.93 -10.15
C ILE A 210 6.55 18.13 -10.95
N SER A 211 7.67 18.76 -11.29
CA SER A 211 8.80 18.09 -11.95
C SER A 211 10.05 18.17 -11.08
N VAL A 212 10.75 17.03 -10.97
CA VAL A 212 12.08 16.94 -10.37
C VAL A 212 13.01 16.38 -11.44
N PRO A 213 14.13 17.05 -11.76
CA PRO A 213 15.12 16.53 -12.70
C PRO A 213 15.57 15.11 -12.29
N PRO A 214 15.73 14.16 -13.23
CA PRO A 214 16.08 12.77 -12.90
C PRO A 214 17.28 12.63 -11.95
N GLU A 215 18.30 13.47 -12.09
CA GLU A 215 19.50 13.51 -11.24
C GLU A 215 19.25 13.96 -9.80
N HIS A 216 18.11 14.59 -9.52
CA HIS A 216 17.68 15.00 -8.18
C HIS A 216 16.69 14.02 -7.55
N ARG A 217 16.16 13.07 -8.33
CA ARG A 217 15.25 12.04 -7.82
C ARG A 217 16.05 11.05 -6.97
N GLN A 218 15.48 10.69 -5.83
CA GLN A 218 16.02 9.64 -4.97
C GLN A 218 15.22 8.36 -5.16
N GLU A 219 15.94 7.24 -5.28
CA GLU A 219 15.34 5.92 -5.42
C GLU A 219 14.53 5.55 -4.18
N LEU A 220 15.02 5.83 -2.96
CA LEU A 220 14.30 5.46 -1.74
C LEU A 220 13.00 6.24 -1.54
N ASP A 221 13.08 7.57 -1.70
CA ASP A 221 11.97 8.49 -1.53
C ASP A 221 12.42 9.89 -1.97
N THR A 222 11.73 10.51 -2.93
CA THR A 222 11.94 11.93 -3.27
C THR A 222 10.96 12.80 -2.48
N ILE A 223 11.47 13.59 -1.54
CA ILE A 223 10.63 14.34 -0.59
C ILE A 223 10.56 15.81 -0.99
N ILE A 224 9.34 16.30 -1.22
CA ILE A 224 9.07 17.69 -1.57
C ILE A 224 8.17 18.31 -0.49
N ALA A 225 8.67 19.32 0.21
CA ALA A 225 7.87 20.10 1.14
C ALA A 225 7.18 21.25 0.39
N LEU A 226 5.86 21.36 0.55
CA LEU A 226 5.04 22.48 0.08
C LEU A 226 4.58 23.29 1.29
N GLN A 227 5.02 24.54 1.37
CA GLN A 227 4.60 25.48 2.40
C GLN A 227 3.32 26.20 1.94
N LEU A 228 2.25 26.07 2.72
CA LEU A 228 0.96 26.68 2.42
C LEU A 228 0.76 27.98 3.20
N ASP A 229 -0.17 28.82 2.72
CA ASP A 229 -0.63 30.03 3.40
C ASP A 229 -1.54 29.78 4.61
N GLY A 230 -2.14 28.58 4.69
CA GLY A 230 -3.01 28.14 5.77
C GLY A 230 -2.74 26.71 6.24
N PRO A 231 -3.52 26.21 7.23
CA PRO A 231 -3.35 24.86 7.75
C PRO A 231 -3.57 23.79 6.67
N ALA A 232 -2.62 22.88 6.51
CA ALA A 232 -2.70 21.75 5.59
C ALA A 232 -3.81 20.76 5.96
N ALA A 233 -4.24 20.75 7.23
CA ALA A 233 -5.33 19.92 7.71
C ALA A 233 -6.71 20.25 7.09
N GLU A 234 -6.85 21.43 6.49
CA GLU A 234 -8.07 21.85 5.80
C GLU A 234 -8.16 21.35 4.35
N LEU A 235 -7.07 20.77 3.81
CA LEU A 235 -7.09 20.20 2.47
C LEU A 235 -7.89 18.89 2.44
N PRO A 236 -8.87 18.75 1.53
CA PRO A 236 -9.58 17.50 1.38
C PRO A 236 -8.63 16.41 0.84
N PRO A 237 -8.82 15.15 1.25
CA PRO A 237 -8.07 14.05 0.65
C PRO A 237 -8.32 13.94 -0.85
N ALA A 238 -7.26 13.68 -1.61
CA ALA A 238 -7.36 13.54 -3.05
C ALA A 238 -6.35 12.52 -3.57
N GLN A 239 -6.76 11.67 -4.51
CA GLN A 239 -5.87 10.71 -5.14
C GLN A 239 -4.96 11.42 -6.15
N SER A 240 -3.70 10.97 -6.25
CA SER A 240 -2.76 11.45 -7.27
C SER A 240 -3.32 11.25 -8.68
N LEU A 241 -3.11 12.22 -9.58
CA LEU A 241 -3.51 12.12 -10.98
C LEU A 241 -2.47 11.38 -11.84
N SER A 242 -1.24 11.20 -11.32
CA SER A 242 -0.18 10.40 -11.94
C SER A 242 -0.29 8.90 -11.64
N ASP A 243 -1.21 8.50 -10.77
CA ASP A 243 -1.41 7.08 -10.48
C ASP A 243 -1.96 6.34 -11.72
N PRO A 244 -1.73 5.01 -11.79
CA PRO A 244 -2.36 4.22 -12.83
C PRO A 244 -3.88 4.27 -12.72
N LEU A 245 -4.54 4.24 -13.88
CA LEU A 245 -5.98 4.39 -14.03
C LEU A 245 -6.79 3.25 -13.40
N THR A 246 -6.20 2.07 -13.23
CA THR A 246 -6.85 0.90 -12.62
C THR A 246 -6.65 0.83 -11.10
N PHE A 247 -5.73 1.60 -10.52
CA PHE A 247 -5.42 1.57 -9.09
C PHE A 247 -6.66 1.88 -8.23
N GLY A 248 -7.04 0.91 -7.38
CA GLY A 248 -8.21 0.98 -6.50
C GLY A 248 -9.57 0.99 -7.21
N LYS A 249 -9.64 0.61 -8.50
CA LYS A 249 -10.87 0.60 -9.28
C LYS A 249 -11.71 -0.65 -9.05
N LYS A 250 -12.94 -0.61 -9.58
CA LYS A 250 -13.86 -1.75 -9.51
C LYS A 250 -13.40 -2.84 -10.47
N VAL A 251 -13.34 -4.05 -9.95
CA VAL A 251 -12.90 -5.23 -10.69
C VAL A 251 -14.07 -6.19 -10.89
N SER A 252 -14.10 -6.87 -12.02
CA SER A 252 -14.95 -8.03 -12.30
C SER A 252 -14.09 -9.14 -12.89
N VAL A 253 -14.41 -10.39 -12.59
CA VAL A 253 -13.63 -11.55 -13.05
C VAL A 253 -14.56 -12.64 -13.58
N SER A 254 -14.07 -13.48 -14.49
CA SER A 254 -14.83 -14.69 -14.88
C SER A 254 -14.77 -15.79 -13.85
N HIS A 255 -13.70 -15.85 -13.06
CA HIS A 255 -13.45 -16.93 -12.10
C HIS A 255 -12.77 -16.38 -10.85
N VAL A 256 -12.99 -17.08 -9.73
CA VAL A 256 -12.32 -16.85 -8.45
C VAL A 256 -11.72 -18.16 -7.96
N TYR A 257 -10.87 -18.08 -6.95
CA TYR A 257 -10.45 -19.26 -6.20
C TYR A 257 -11.47 -19.55 -5.09
N ASP A 258 -12.18 -20.67 -5.17
CA ASP A 258 -13.25 -21.04 -4.21
C ASP A 258 -13.08 -22.44 -3.59
N LEU A 259 -11.98 -23.13 -3.87
CA LEU A 259 -11.68 -24.45 -3.29
C LEU A 259 -11.36 -24.41 -1.80
N ASP A 260 -10.77 -23.31 -1.33
CA ASP A 260 -10.46 -23.05 0.07
C ASP A 260 -10.79 -21.58 0.40
N PRO A 261 -11.74 -21.32 1.30
CA PRO A 261 -12.11 -19.96 1.70
C PRO A 261 -10.96 -19.15 2.32
N GLU A 262 -10.01 -19.77 3.03
CA GLU A 262 -8.88 -19.04 3.61
C GLU A 262 -7.97 -18.50 2.51
N VAL A 263 -7.68 -19.34 1.51
CA VAL A 263 -6.91 -18.97 0.32
C VAL A 263 -7.68 -17.95 -0.52
N GLY A 264 -8.96 -18.20 -0.82
CA GLY A 264 -9.79 -17.30 -1.63
C GLY A 264 -9.97 -15.92 -1.00
N ASN A 265 -10.01 -15.84 0.34
CA ASN A 265 -10.06 -14.57 1.05
C ASN A 265 -8.76 -13.76 0.96
N HIS A 266 -7.63 -14.44 0.75
CA HIS A 266 -6.32 -13.82 0.59
C HIS A 266 -6.06 -13.33 -0.85
N TYR A 267 -6.58 -14.03 -1.86
CA TYR A 267 -6.33 -13.74 -3.28
C TYR A 267 -7.57 -13.22 -4.02
N ARG A 268 -8.07 -12.06 -3.61
CA ARG A 268 -9.30 -11.46 -4.14
C ARG A 268 -9.05 -10.69 -5.44
N PRO A 269 -10.06 -10.57 -6.32
CA PRO A 269 -9.95 -9.78 -7.56
C PRO A 269 -9.46 -8.35 -7.36
N GLU A 270 -9.91 -7.69 -6.29
CA GLU A 270 -9.58 -6.28 -6.02
C GLU A 270 -8.10 -6.09 -5.67
N ASN A 271 -7.43 -7.16 -5.23
CA ASN A 271 -6.02 -7.11 -4.86
C ASN A 271 -5.12 -6.95 -6.10
N ALA A 272 -5.57 -7.36 -7.29
CA ALA A 272 -4.79 -7.19 -8.52
C ALA A 272 -4.67 -5.72 -9.00
N VAL A 273 -5.26 -4.78 -8.26
CA VAL A 273 -5.20 -3.35 -8.55
C VAL A 273 -4.95 -2.52 -7.29
N ASP A 274 -4.45 -3.12 -6.21
CA ASP A 274 -4.31 -2.47 -4.89
C ASP A 274 -2.91 -1.92 -4.60
N GLY A 275 -1.97 -2.13 -5.53
CA GLY A 275 -0.62 -1.64 -5.47
C GLY A 275 0.36 -2.51 -4.67
N ASP A 276 -0.08 -3.67 -4.19
CA ASP A 276 0.75 -4.64 -3.47
C ASP A 276 0.97 -5.88 -4.35
N PRO A 277 2.14 -6.01 -5.02
CA PRO A 277 2.45 -7.14 -5.89
C PRO A 277 2.58 -8.48 -5.14
N GLN A 278 2.63 -8.49 -3.81
CA GLN A 278 2.58 -9.73 -3.02
C GLN A 278 1.14 -10.19 -2.76
N SER A 279 0.17 -9.32 -2.99
CA SER A 279 -1.25 -9.66 -3.06
C SER A 279 -1.63 -10.01 -4.51
N GLY A 280 -2.91 -10.24 -4.78
CA GLY A 280 -3.38 -10.36 -6.16
C GLY A 280 -4.59 -11.27 -6.34
N TRP A 281 -4.93 -11.52 -7.60
CA TRP A 281 -6.03 -12.38 -8.00
C TRP A 281 -5.55 -13.73 -8.52
N THR A 282 -6.22 -14.80 -8.08
CA THR A 282 -6.04 -16.15 -8.61
C THR A 282 -7.39 -16.82 -8.86
N PHE A 283 -7.36 -17.93 -9.60
CA PHE A 283 -8.52 -18.75 -9.94
C PHE A 283 -8.18 -20.23 -9.78
N ASN A 284 -9.20 -21.09 -9.74
CA ASN A 284 -9.02 -22.51 -9.49
C ASN A 284 -8.09 -23.21 -10.52
N PRO A 285 -7.34 -24.24 -10.10
CA PRO A 285 -6.62 -25.11 -11.04
C PRO A 285 -7.55 -25.75 -12.09
N GLY A 286 -7.03 -25.98 -13.29
CA GLY A 286 -7.75 -26.64 -14.39
C GLY A 286 -8.64 -25.72 -15.24
N ILE A 287 -8.80 -24.45 -14.86
CA ILE A 287 -9.42 -23.43 -15.71
C ILE A 287 -8.51 -23.12 -16.90
N GLN A 288 -9.04 -23.26 -18.11
CA GLN A 288 -8.27 -23.08 -19.36
C GLN A 288 -7.98 -21.61 -19.67
N SER A 289 -8.94 -20.73 -19.40
CA SER A 289 -8.76 -19.29 -19.50
C SER A 289 -9.61 -18.55 -18.46
N ALA A 290 -9.10 -17.42 -18.01
CA ALA A 290 -9.79 -16.53 -17.08
C ALA A 290 -9.45 -15.07 -17.41
N TRP A 291 -10.34 -14.16 -17.06
CA TRP A 291 -10.13 -12.73 -17.29
C TRP A 291 -10.43 -11.93 -16.04
N LEU A 292 -9.71 -10.81 -15.91
CA LEU A 292 -9.94 -9.76 -14.92
C LEU A 292 -10.15 -8.44 -15.65
N GLU A 293 -11.34 -7.89 -15.49
CA GLU A 293 -11.82 -6.63 -16.06
C GLU A 293 -11.80 -5.54 -14.99
N VAL A 294 -11.40 -4.34 -15.40
CA VAL A 294 -11.40 -3.14 -14.56
C VAL A 294 -12.26 -2.07 -15.20
N ASP A 295 -13.21 -1.52 -14.44
CA ASP A 295 -13.96 -0.31 -14.80
C ASP A 295 -13.18 0.93 -14.34
N LEU A 296 -12.60 1.67 -15.28
CA LEU A 296 -11.84 2.89 -15.01
C LEU A 296 -12.72 4.01 -14.43
N GLY A 297 -14.04 3.88 -14.56
CA GLY A 297 -15.08 4.81 -14.08
C GLY A 297 -15.43 5.90 -15.08
N ASP A 298 -14.55 6.17 -16.05
CA ASP A 298 -14.75 7.09 -17.18
C ASP A 298 -13.93 6.60 -18.38
N THR A 299 -14.08 7.24 -19.53
CA THR A 299 -13.27 6.96 -20.72
C THR A 299 -11.94 7.71 -20.64
N TYR A 300 -10.84 6.97 -20.74
CA TYR A 300 -9.49 7.51 -20.73
C TYR A 300 -8.70 7.05 -21.95
N ALA A 301 -7.76 7.89 -22.41
CA ALA A 301 -6.69 7.48 -23.31
C ALA A 301 -5.50 6.97 -22.49
N PHE A 302 -4.99 5.79 -22.85
CA PHE A 302 -3.85 5.14 -22.21
C PHE A 302 -2.97 4.42 -23.23
N ASP A 303 -1.66 4.38 -22.98
CA ASP A 303 -0.65 3.86 -23.91
C ASP A 303 0.44 3.02 -23.24
N ARG A 304 0.33 2.80 -21.93
CA ARG A 304 1.27 1.99 -21.15
C ARG A 304 0.54 1.11 -20.15
N ALA A 305 1.14 -0.05 -19.85
CA ALA A 305 0.68 -0.92 -18.78
C ALA A 305 1.87 -1.53 -18.02
N TRP A 306 1.65 -1.72 -16.72
CA TRP A 306 2.53 -2.46 -15.81
C TRP A 306 1.74 -3.63 -15.23
N LEU A 307 2.35 -4.80 -15.23
CA LEU A 307 1.77 -6.02 -14.69
C LEU A 307 2.80 -6.76 -13.85
N ASN A 308 2.32 -7.44 -12.82
CA ASN A 308 3.14 -8.27 -11.95
C ASN A 308 2.57 -9.68 -11.85
N GLU A 309 3.47 -10.66 -11.92
CA GLU A 309 3.20 -12.07 -11.67
C GLU A 309 4.35 -12.68 -10.83
N PRO A 310 4.17 -12.88 -9.50
CA PRO A 310 5.25 -13.30 -8.61
C PRO A 310 5.83 -14.69 -8.86
N TYR A 311 5.11 -15.55 -9.60
CA TYR A 311 5.45 -16.97 -9.68
C TYR A 311 5.75 -17.49 -11.09
N ASP A 312 5.77 -16.62 -12.10
CA ASP A 312 6.02 -16.95 -13.51
C ASP A 312 5.27 -18.23 -13.97
N ARG A 313 3.94 -18.19 -13.95
CA ARG A 313 3.06 -19.31 -14.29
C ARG A 313 2.27 -19.05 -15.56
N ILE A 314 2.04 -17.80 -15.95
CA ILE A 314 1.35 -17.41 -17.18
C ILE A 314 2.28 -17.70 -18.37
N ARG A 315 1.72 -18.36 -19.37
CA ARG A 315 2.40 -18.74 -20.62
C ARG A 315 1.77 -18.12 -21.86
N LYS A 316 0.56 -17.59 -21.71
CA LYS A 316 -0.11 -16.78 -22.73
C LYS A 316 -1.16 -15.86 -22.10
N PHE A 317 -1.15 -14.60 -22.50
CA PHE A 317 -2.15 -13.62 -22.09
C PHE A 317 -2.44 -12.58 -23.18
N LYS A 318 -3.55 -11.87 -23.02
CA LYS A 318 -3.92 -10.70 -23.81
C LYS A 318 -4.29 -9.54 -22.90
N LEU A 319 -4.00 -8.33 -23.36
CA LEU A 319 -4.56 -7.11 -22.81
C LEU A 319 -5.55 -6.54 -23.80
N GLU A 320 -6.74 -6.21 -23.32
CA GLU A 320 -7.86 -5.83 -24.16
C GLU A 320 -8.61 -4.64 -23.60
N ALA A 321 -9.17 -3.85 -24.50
CA ALA A 321 -10.01 -2.70 -24.17
C ALA A 321 -11.37 -2.83 -24.84
N LYS A 322 -12.42 -2.40 -24.15
CA LYS A 322 -13.77 -2.49 -24.68
C LYS A 322 -14.06 -1.31 -25.62
N GLN A 323 -14.35 -1.62 -26.88
CA GLN A 323 -14.72 -0.69 -27.93
C GLN A 323 -16.15 -1.00 -28.40
N GLY A 324 -17.11 -0.15 -28.01
CA GLY A 324 -18.53 -0.48 -28.13
C GLY A 324 -18.87 -1.72 -27.29
N ASP A 325 -19.44 -2.75 -27.94
CA ASP A 325 -19.78 -4.02 -27.29
C ASP A 325 -18.72 -5.12 -27.49
N GLN A 326 -17.58 -4.80 -28.11
CA GLN A 326 -16.55 -5.78 -28.46
C GLN A 326 -15.26 -5.51 -27.68
N TRP A 327 -14.60 -6.59 -27.26
CA TRP A 327 -13.23 -6.54 -26.75
C TRP A 327 -12.25 -6.51 -27.90
N GLN A 328 -11.34 -5.53 -27.89
CA GLN A 328 -10.26 -5.44 -28.86
C GLN A 328 -8.92 -5.62 -28.15
N THR A 329 -8.15 -6.57 -28.63
CA THR A 329 -6.80 -6.83 -28.14
C THR A 329 -5.85 -5.73 -28.59
N PHE A 330 -5.16 -5.10 -27.65
CA PHE A 330 -4.10 -4.12 -27.93
C PHE A 330 -2.70 -4.64 -27.61
N HIS A 331 -2.59 -5.75 -26.88
CA HIS A 331 -1.32 -6.42 -26.61
C HIS A 331 -1.52 -7.93 -26.39
N GLU A 332 -0.56 -8.74 -26.84
CA GLU A 332 -0.48 -10.18 -26.56
C GLU A 332 0.93 -10.52 -26.08
N GLY A 333 1.04 -11.42 -25.11
CA GLY A 333 2.32 -11.84 -24.57
C GLY A 333 2.29 -13.28 -24.07
N THR A 334 3.48 -13.79 -23.71
CA THR A 334 3.64 -15.16 -23.20
C THR A 334 3.93 -15.18 -21.71
N THR A 335 4.94 -14.45 -21.25
CA THR A 335 5.39 -14.43 -19.85
C THR A 335 5.31 -13.01 -19.30
N LEU A 336 4.76 -12.85 -18.08
CA LEU A 336 4.74 -11.56 -17.38
C LEU A 336 5.98 -11.42 -16.49
N GLY A 337 6.14 -12.31 -15.50
CA GLY A 337 7.16 -12.14 -14.46
C GLY A 337 6.83 -11.00 -13.49
N GLU A 338 7.77 -10.65 -12.62
CA GLU A 338 7.53 -9.69 -11.51
C GLU A 338 7.50 -8.22 -11.94
N ASP A 339 7.95 -7.87 -13.13
CA ASP A 339 8.04 -6.47 -13.56
C ASP A 339 7.83 -6.31 -15.07
N PHE A 340 6.62 -6.65 -15.53
CA PHE A 340 6.26 -6.55 -16.94
C PHE A 340 5.77 -5.14 -17.25
N PHE A 341 6.55 -4.37 -18.00
CA PHE A 341 6.14 -3.06 -18.51
C PHE A 341 6.02 -3.09 -20.03
N VAL A 342 4.94 -2.51 -20.56
CA VAL A 342 4.71 -2.43 -22.01
C VAL A 342 4.15 -1.08 -22.42
N GLU A 343 4.67 -0.55 -23.53
CA GLU A 343 4.09 0.59 -24.26
C GLU A 343 3.41 0.10 -25.54
N PHE A 344 2.31 0.74 -25.93
CA PHE A 344 1.51 0.38 -27.09
C PHE A 344 0.85 1.62 -27.71
N ALA A 345 0.26 1.47 -28.90
CA ALA A 345 -0.47 2.55 -29.55
C ALA A 345 -1.64 3.02 -28.66
N PRO A 346 -1.86 4.35 -28.48
CA PRO A 346 -2.89 4.84 -27.57
C PRO A 346 -4.27 4.21 -27.81
N VAL A 347 -4.87 3.72 -26.72
CA VAL A 347 -6.21 3.15 -26.69
C VAL A 347 -7.10 4.06 -25.86
N THR A 348 -8.33 4.30 -26.33
CA THR A 348 -9.33 5.08 -25.60
C THR A 348 -10.48 4.17 -25.18
N ALA A 349 -10.66 3.93 -23.88
CA ALA A 349 -11.72 3.07 -23.36
C ALA A 349 -12.04 3.37 -21.89
N ARG A 350 -13.21 2.88 -21.44
CA ARG A 350 -13.60 2.85 -20.02
C ARG A 350 -13.32 1.51 -19.35
N TYR A 351 -13.40 0.41 -20.10
CA TYR A 351 -13.17 -0.93 -19.57
C TYR A 351 -11.93 -1.52 -20.21
N VAL A 352 -11.06 -2.08 -19.38
CA VAL A 352 -9.82 -2.74 -19.77
C VAL A 352 -9.74 -4.09 -19.06
N ARG A 353 -9.16 -5.11 -19.68
CA ARG A 353 -8.99 -6.41 -19.05
C ARG A 353 -7.68 -7.09 -19.41
N ILE A 354 -7.19 -7.92 -18.51
CA ILE A 354 -6.24 -9.00 -18.82
C ILE A 354 -7.03 -10.29 -19.02
N GLU A 355 -6.75 -11.02 -20.10
CA GLU A 355 -7.22 -12.38 -20.32
C GLU A 355 -6.02 -13.33 -20.26
N VAL A 356 -6.00 -14.21 -19.26
CA VAL A 356 -5.03 -15.28 -19.11
C VAL A 356 -5.52 -16.48 -19.90
N LEU A 357 -4.73 -16.93 -20.88
CA LEU A 357 -5.10 -17.95 -21.85
C LEU A 357 -4.39 -19.29 -21.66
N GLU A 358 -3.22 -19.27 -21.01
CA GLU A 358 -2.42 -20.46 -20.77
C GLU A 358 -1.56 -20.27 -19.53
N THR A 359 -1.51 -21.30 -18.69
CA THR A 359 -0.76 -21.30 -17.44
C THR A 359 -0.14 -22.66 -17.16
N THR A 360 1.01 -22.72 -16.49
CA THR A 360 1.61 -23.98 -16.02
C THR A 360 0.81 -24.60 -14.87
N ILE A 361 0.31 -23.76 -13.96
CA ILE A 361 -0.61 -24.04 -12.85
C ILE A 361 -1.36 -22.73 -12.54
N ASN A 362 -2.33 -22.73 -11.63
CA ASN A 362 -3.06 -21.51 -11.28
C ASN A 362 -2.10 -20.34 -10.97
N PRO A 363 -2.23 -19.21 -11.68
CA PRO A 363 -1.30 -18.09 -11.59
C PRO A 363 -1.66 -17.18 -10.43
N LEU A 364 -0.83 -16.18 -10.16
CA LEU A 364 -1.19 -15.04 -9.33
C LEU A 364 -0.97 -13.78 -10.18
N VAL A 365 -2.07 -13.14 -10.60
CA VAL A 365 -2.00 -11.80 -11.20
C VAL A 365 -1.87 -10.83 -10.03
N GLY A 366 -0.62 -10.43 -9.75
CA GLY A 366 -0.28 -9.58 -8.63
C GLY A 366 -0.76 -8.15 -8.86
N GLU A 367 -0.49 -7.60 -10.04
CA GLU A 367 -0.90 -6.25 -10.41
C GLU A 367 -1.31 -6.16 -11.89
N PHE A 368 -2.31 -5.31 -12.16
CA PHE A 368 -2.72 -4.89 -13.49
C PHE A 368 -2.97 -3.38 -13.53
N GLN A 369 -1.95 -2.64 -13.93
CA GLN A 369 -1.92 -1.18 -13.91
C GLN A 369 -1.84 -0.62 -15.34
N VAL A 370 -2.72 0.31 -15.73
CA VAL A 370 -2.62 1.05 -17.01
C VAL A 370 -2.45 2.54 -16.77
N PHE A 371 -1.69 3.23 -17.63
CA PHE A 371 -1.31 4.63 -17.40
C PHE A 371 -1.86 5.55 -18.47
N ARG A 372 -2.24 6.76 -18.07
CA ARG A 372 -2.70 7.81 -19.00
C ARG A 372 -1.67 8.06 -20.09
N SER A 373 -2.16 8.31 -21.30
CA SER A 373 -1.32 8.74 -22.41
C SER A 373 -0.68 10.10 -22.12
N ARG A 374 0.58 10.26 -22.54
CA ARG A 374 1.42 11.43 -22.26
C ARG A 374 1.08 12.65 -23.10
#